data_AF-A0A658NQJ0-F1
#
_entry.id   AF-A0A658NQJ0-F1
#
_cell.length_a   1.000
_cell.length_b   1.000
_cell.length_c   1.000
_cell.angle_alpha   90.00
_cell.angle_beta   90.00
_cell.angle_gamma   90.00
#
_symmetry.space_group_name_H-M   'P 1'
#
loop_
_entity.id
_entity.type
_entity.pdbx_description
1 polymer ?
#
loop_
_entity_poly.entity_id
_entity_poly.type
_entity_poly.pdbx_seq_one_letter_code
_entity_poly.pdbx_strand_id
1 'polypeptide(L)' 'MSCNHKLYEESFHLVDIEQDFFRVFERFYRDDHLRTCARCGTLNPRPQRYEMQGTQAEIT' A
#
# COMPACT_ATOMS: atom_id res chain seq x y z
N MET A 1 -8.53 11.11 -14.58
CA MET A 1 -7.51 12.16 -14.37
C MET A 1 -6.89 11.94 -12.99
N SER A 2 -5.56 11.91 -12.86
CA SER A 2 -4.90 11.73 -11.55
C SER A 2 -4.81 13.07 -10.82
N CYS A 3 -5.26 13.14 -9.56
CA CYS A 3 -5.51 14.41 -8.85
C CYS A 3 -4.64 14.66 -7.60
N ASN A 4 -3.65 13.80 -7.30
CA ASN A 4 -2.78 13.91 -6.13
C ASN A 4 -3.52 14.02 -4.78
N HIS A 5 -4.78 13.57 -4.71
CA HIS A 5 -5.50 13.48 -3.44
C HIS A 5 -4.91 12.35 -2.59
N LYS A 6 -4.74 12.60 -1.29
CA LYS A 6 -4.25 11.62 -0.32
C LYS A 6 -5.14 10.38 -0.35
N LEU A 7 -4.53 9.20 -0.46
CA LEU A 7 -5.24 7.91 -0.52
C LEU A 7 -5.31 7.25 0.84
N TYR A 8 -4.18 7.23 1.54
CA TYR A 8 -4.03 6.49 2.79
C TYR A 8 -3.04 7.20 3.71
N GLU A 9 -3.33 7.18 5.01
CA GLU A 9 -2.39 7.51 6.07
C GLU A 9 -2.63 6.60 7.26
N GLU A 10 -1.56 6.20 7.94
CA GLU A 10 -1.63 5.42 9.16
C GLU A 10 -0.53 5.87 10.11
N SER A 11 -0.84 5.90 11.42
CA SER A 11 0.14 6.11 12.47
C SER A 11 0.29 4.82 13.27
N PHE A 12 1.54 4.42 13.51
CA PHE A 12 1.88 3.22 14.26
C PHE A 12 3.03 3.51 15.23
N HIS A 13 3.09 2.73 16.31
CA HIS A 13 4.23 2.78 17.22
C HIS A 13 5.41 2.05 16.58
N LEU A 14 6.53 2.75 16.42
CA LEU A 14 7.71 2.22 15.77
C LEU A 14 8.53 1.39 16.76
N VAL A 15 8.57 0.08 16.56
CA VAL A 15 9.38 -0.85 17.35
C VAL A 15 10.49 -1.45 16.49
N ASP A 16 10.17 -1.82 15.25
CA ASP A 16 11.10 -2.36 14.26
C ASP A 16 10.83 -1.69 12.91
N ILE A 17 11.80 -0.90 12.43
CA ILE A 17 11.65 -0.09 11.23
C ILE A 17 11.35 -0.96 10.00
N GLU A 18 11.98 -2.11 9.86
CA GLU A 18 11.75 -2.93 8.67
C GLU A 18 10.36 -3.55 8.75
N GLN A 19 10.07 -4.26 9.84
CA GLN A 19 8.84 -5.02 9.97
C GLN A 19 7.60 -4.12 10.03
N ASP A 20 7.67 -2.99 10.74
CA ASP A 20 6.50 -2.13 10.94
C ASP A 20 6.14 -1.36 9.66
N PHE A 21 7.12 -0.86 8.91
CA PHE A 21 6.85 -0.24 7.61
C PHE A 21 6.35 -1.26 6.59
N PHE A 22 6.91 -2.48 6.57
CA PHE A 22 6.41 -3.53 5.68
C PHE A 22 4.94 -3.85 5.91
N ARG A 23 4.49 -3.94 7.17
CA ARG A 23 3.06 -4.16 7.48
C ARG A 23 2.16 -3.07 6.90
N VAL A 24 2.60 -1.81 6.94
CA VAL A 24 1.85 -0.69 6.36
C VAL A 24 1.79 -0.79 4.83
N PHE A 25 2.90 -1.11 4.18
CA PHE A 25 2.93 -1.32 2.72
C PHE A 25 2.06 -2.49 2.29
N GLU A 26 2.11 -3.61 3.02
CA GLU A 26 1.30 -4.80 2.75
C GLU A 26 -0.20 -4.48 2.79
N ARG A 27 -0.66 -3.75 3.83
CA ARG A 27 -2.05 -3.31 3.93
C ARG A 27 -2.46 -2.44 2.75
N PHE A 28 -1.65 -1.42 2.44
CA PHE A 28 -1.96 -0.49 1.35
C PHE A 28 -1.97 -1.17 -0.02
N TYR A 29 -0.97 -2.01 -0.35
CA TYR A 29 -0.85 -2.58 -1.69
C TYR A 29 -1.81 -3.75 -1.97
N ARG A 30 -2.24 -4.47 -0.92
CA ARG A 30 -3.21 -5.58 -1.05
C ARG A 30 -4.67 -5.15 -1.07
N ASP A 31 -4.98 -3.94 -0.62
CA ASP A 31 -6.35 -3.45 -0.58
C ASP A 31 -6.61 -2.45 -1.72
N ASP A 32 -7.40 -2.88 -2.71
CA ASP A 32 -7.77 -2.02 -3.85
C ASP A 32 -8.66 -0.84 -3.43
N HIS A 33 -9.42 -0.94 -2.33
CA HIS A 33 -10.18 0.20 -1.80
C HIS A 33 -9.25 1.28 -1.26
N LEU A 34 -8.21 0.91 -0.51
CA LEU A 34 -7.22 1.88 0.00
C LEU A 34 -6.42 2.54 -1.13
N ARG A 35 -6.29 1.86 -2.27
CA ARG A 35 -5.61 2.39 -3.47
C ARG A 35 -6.51 3.17 -4.41
N THR A 36 -7.82 3.11 -4.23
CA THR A 36 -8.77 3.81 -5.09
C THR A 36 -9.01 5.21 -4.58
N CYS A 37 -8.73 6.21 -5.41
CA CYS A 37 -8.96 7.61 -5.06
C CYS A 37 -10.45 7.90 -4.89
N ALA A 38 -10.88 8.27 -3.69
CA ALA A 38 -12.27 8.64 -3.41
C ALA A 38 -12.76 9.88 -4.17
N ARG A 39 -11.85 10.74 -4.66
CA ARG A 39 -12.19 11.97 -5.39
C ARG A 39 -12.34 11.75 -6.89
N CYS A 40 -11.43 11.00 -7.52
CA CYS A 40 -11.38 10.88 -8.98
C CYS A 40 -11.52 9.45 -9.51
N GLY A 41 -11.66 8.46 -8.62
CA GLY A 41 -11.85 7.05 -8.99
C GLY A 41 -10.60 6.34 -9.53
N THR A 42 -9.48 7.04 -9.67
CA THR A 42 -8.22 6.42 -10.16
C THR A 42 -7.72 5.38 -9.15
N LEU A 43 -7.46 4.16 -9.62
CA LEU A 43 -6.77 3.13 -8.85
C LEU A 43 -5.26 3.35 -8.94
N ASN A 44 -4.59 3.54 -7.80
CA ASN A 44 -3.15 3.67 -7.72
C ASN A 44 -2.47 2.35 -8.11
N PRO A 45 -1.51 2.32 -9.05
CA PRO A 45 -0.80 1.09 -9.40
C PRO A 45 -0.04 0.53 -8.19
N ARG A 46 0.14 -0.79 -8.17
CA ARG A 46 0.95 -1.50 -7.18
C ARG A 46 2.19 -2.11 -7.85
N PRO A 47 3.28 -2.33 -7.11
CA PRO A 47 4.41 -3.11 -7.61
C PRO A 47 3.99 -4.54 -8.00
N GLN A 48 4.66 -5.12 -9.00
CA GLN A 48 4.35 -6.44 -9.55
C GLN A 48 4.29 -7.57 -8.51
N ARG A 49 5.15 -7.52 -7.47
CA ARG A 49 5.13 -8.49 -6.37
C ARG A 49 3.79 -8.57 -5.63
N TYR A 50 2.96 -7.53 -5.71
CA TYR A 50 1.62 -7.52 -5.11
C TYR A 50 0.52 -7.94 -6.09
N GLU A 51 0.84 -8.23 -7.36
CA GLU A 51 -0.17 -8.54 -8.38
C GLU A 51 -0.73 -9.95 -8.28
N MET A 52 -0.03 -10.90 -7.65
CA MET A 52 -0.51 -12.26 -7.42
C MET A 52 0.18 -12.87 -6.19
N GLN A 53 -0.50 -12.88 -5.03
CA GLN A 53 -0.06 -13.58 -3.81
C GLN A 53 1.45 -13.54 -3.52
N GLY A 54 2.13 -12.41 -3.75
CA GLY A 54 3.54 -12.29 -3.39
C GLY A 54 3.69 -12.53 -1.90
N THR A 55 4.59 -13.42 -1.52
CA THR A 55 4.86 -13.70 -0.12
C THR A 55 5.91 -12.73 0.40
N GLN A 56 5.92 -12.49 1.71
CA GLN A 56 6.90 -11.65 2.41
C GLN A 56 8.37 -11.99 2.05
N ALA A 57 8.62 -13.18 1.50
CA ALA A 57 9.94 -13.67 1.13
C ALA A 57 10.56 -13.00 -0.13
N GLU A 58 9.79 -12.26 -0.93
CA GLU A 58 10.31 -11.62 -2.17
C GLU A 58 10.83 -10.19 -1.95
N ILE A 59 11.05 -9.80 -0.69
CA ILE A 59 11.38 -8.42 -0.30
C ILE A 59 12.81 -8.30 0.29
N THR A 60 13.64 -9.33 0.14
CA THR A 60 15.07 -9.34 0.49
C THR A 60 15.94 -9.32 -0.76
#